data_AF-A0A7K0LF20-F1
#
_entry.id   AF-A0A7K0LF20-F1
#
_cell.length_a   1.000
_cell.length_b   1.000
_cell.length_c   1.000
_cell.angle_alpha   90.00
_cell.angle_beta   90.00
_cell.angle_gamma   90.00
#
_symmetry.space_group_name_H-M   'P 1'
#
loop_
_entity.id
_entity.type
_entity.pdbx_description
1 polymer ?
#
loop_
_entity_poly.entity_id
_entity_poly.type
_entity_poly.pdbx_seq_one_letter_code
_entity_poly.pdbx_strand_id
1 'polypeptide(L)' 'MSHPIVETKSGPIRGTTHDGHSRFAGIPFAAPPVGALRFMPPTP' A
#
# COMPACT_ATOMS: atom_id res chain seq x y z
N MET A 1 -5.69 3.32 20.64
CA MET A 1 -5.17 3.77 19.33
C MET A 1 -6.17 3.40 18.25
N SER A 2 -6.52 4.35 17.38
CA SER A 2 -7.42 4.06 16.25
C SER A 2 -6.66 3.35 15.14
N HIS A 3 -7.35 2.46 14.43
CA HIS A 3 -6.85 1.73 13.25
C HIS A 3 -7.71 2.12 12.05
N PRO A 4 -7.46 3.29 11.43
CA PRO A 4 -8.27 3.76 10.32
C PRO A 4 -8.21 2.77 9.16
N ILE A 5 -9.35 2.57 8.49
CA ILE A 5 -9.46 1.81 7.24
C ILE A 5 -9.78 2.80 6.13
N VAL A 6 -9.08 2.69 5.00
CA VAL A 6 -9.38 3.47 3.79
C VAL A 6 -9.47 2.56 2.57
N GLU A 7 -10.40 2.87 1.68
CA GLU A 7 -10.59 2.14 0.43
C GLU A 7 -9.60 2.61 -0.64
N THR A 8 -9.05 1.68 -1.40
CA THR A 8 -8.20 1.95 -2.56
C THR A 8 -8.70 1.16 -3.78
N LYS A 9 -8.18 1.46 -4.97
CA LYS A 9 -8.50 0.67 -6.18
C LYS A 9 -8.07 -0.80 -6.05
N SER A 10 -7.11 -1.09 -5.17
CA SER A 10 -6.57 -2.44 -4.92
C SER A 10 -7.14 -3.09 -3.66
N GLY A 11 -8.17 -2.48 -3.05
CA GLY A 11 -8.84 -2.97 -1.84
C GLY A 11 -8.56 -2.12 -0.58
N PRO A 12 -9.17 -2.48 0.55
CA PRO A 12 -9.06 -1.73 1.79
C PRO A 12 -7.68 -1.89 2.44
N ILE A 13 -7.15 -0.81 2.98
CA ILE A 13 -5.91 -0.81 3.76
C ILE A 13 -6.18 -0.34 5.19
N ARG A 14 -5.48 -0.95 6.15
CA ARG A 14 -5.52 -0.57 7.57
C ARG A 14 -4.26 0.20 7.94
N GLY A 15 -4.45 1.36 8.57
CA GLY A 15 -3.38 2.18 9.11
C GLY A 15 -3.34 2.17 10.63
N THR A 16 -2.52 3.06 11.17
CA THR A 16 -2.40 3.34 12.60
C THR A 16 -2.48 4.84 12.84
N THR A 17 -3.14 5.28 13.90
CA THR A 17 -3.02 6.68 14.35
C THR A 17 -1.78 6.84 15.25
N HIS A 18 -0.91 7.78 14.88
CA HIS A 18 0.29 8.16 15.60
C HIS A 18 0.36 9.69 15.72
N ASP A 19 0.51 10.21 16.94
CA ASP A 19 0.61 11.65 17.25
C ASP A 19 -0.47 12.52 16.58
N GLY A 20 -1.71 12.03 16.57
CA GLY A 20 -2.86 12.71 15.97
C GLY A 20 -2.98 12.58 14.45
N HIS A 21 -2.03 11.92 13.79
CA HIS A 21 -2.03 11.68 12.35
C HIS A 21 -2.26 10.21 11.99
N SER A 22 -2.90 9.96 10.85
CA SER A 22 -3.04 8.61 10.31
C SER A 22 -1.83 8.24 9.48
N ARG A 23 -1.18 7.12 9.79
CA ARG A 23 -0.04 6.57 9.06
C ARG A 23 -0.44 5.25 8.40
N PHE A 24 -0.12 5.13 7.11
CA PHE A 24 -0.23 3.90 6.33
C PHE A 24 1.13 3.64 5.67
N ALA A 25 1.66 2.43 5.80
CA ALA A 25 3.02 2.11 5.36
C ALA A 25 3.06 0.73 4.69
N GLY A 26 4.04 0.54 3.80
CA GLY A 26 4.23 -0.73 3.08
C GLY A 26 3.14 -1.06 2.06
N ILE A 27 2.41 -0.05 1.57
CA ILE A 27 1.34 -0.26 0.58
C ILE A 27 1.98 -0.54 -0.79
N PRO A 28 1.72 -1.71 -1.40
CA PRO A 28 2.17 -1.97 -2.76
C PRO A 28 1.39 -1.08 -3.74
N PHE A 29 2.12 -0.42 -4.64
CA PHE A 29 1.53 0.41 -5.71
C PHE A 29 1.66 -0.23 -7.10
N ALA A 30 2.42 -1.32 -7.18
CA ALA A 30 2.70 -2.07 -8.38
C ALA A 30 3.02 -3.52 -8.01
N ALA A 31 2.87 -4.43 -8.96
CA ALA A 31 3.36 -5.79 -8.87
C ALA A 31 4.89 -5.82 -8.63
N PRO A 32 5.40 -6.75 -7.79
CA PRO A 32 6.84 -6.90 -7.56
C PRO A 32 7.63 -7.13 -8.86
N PRO A 33 8.69 -6.34 -9.17
CA PRO A 33 9.43 -6.42 -10.43
C PRO A 33 10.46 -7.56 -10.45
N VAL A 34 10.01 -8.78 -10.18
CA VAL A 34 10.82 -10.00 -10.09
C VAL A 34 10.48 -10.99 -11.21
N GLY A 35 11.36 -11.97 -11.45
CA GLY A 35 11.15 -12.98 -12.48
C GLY A 35 11.03 -12.36 -13.88
N ALA A 36 9.96 -12.71 -14.61
CA ALA A 36 9.66 -12.19 -15.94
C ALA A 36 9.38 -10.68 -15.98
N LEU A 37 9.05 -10.07 -14.83
CA LEU A 37 8.82 -8.62 -14.74
C LEU A 37 10.12 -7.82 -14.53
N ARG A 38 11.27 -8.49 -14.38
CA ARG A 38 12.55 -7.79 -14.23
C ARG A 38 12.84 -6.98 -15.50
N PHE A 39 13.22 -5.71 -15.31
CA PHE A 39 13.49 -4.73 -16.38
C PHE A 39 12.27 -4.35 -17.24
N MET A 40 11.06 -4.76 -16.87
CA MET A 40 9.82 -4.31 -17.51
C MET A 40 9.25 -3.06 -16.83
N PRO A 41 8.39 -2.28 -17.52
CA PRO A 41 7.62 -1.22 -16.88
C PRO A 41 6.78 -1.75 -15.69
N PRO A 42 6.49 -0.90 -14.69
CA PRO A 42 5.65 -1.30 -13.55
C PRO A 42 4.23 -1.66 -14.02
N THR A 43 3.66 -2.67 -13.40
CA THR A 43 2.26 -3.09 -13.60
C THR A 43 1.49 -2.94 -12.27
N PRO A 44 0.19 -2.60 -12.28
CA PRO A 44 -0.61 -2.48 -11.06
C PRO A 44 -0.68 -3.76 -10.21
#